data_AF-X0YEZ7-F1
#
_entry.id   AF-X0YEZ7-F1
#
_cell.length_a   1.000
_cell.length_b   1.000
_cell.length_c   1.000
_cell.angle_alpha   90.00
_cell.angle_beta   90.00
_cell.angle_gamma   90.00
#
_symmetry.space_group_name_H-M   'P 1'
#
loop_
_entity.id
_entity.type
_entity.pdbx_description
1 polymer ?
#
loop_
_entity_poly.entity_id
_entity_poly.type
_entity_poly.pdbx_seq_one_letter_code
_entity_poly.pdbx_strand_id
1 'polypeptide(L)' 'MTRFWITLDQGVRFVIDSINKMIGGEIFVPKIHSMKIIDLANAIAPNIQKKIIGIRPGEKLHEILLT' A
#
# COMPACT_ATOMS: atom_id res chain seq x y z
N MET A 1 1.51 -6.09 -10.78
CA MET A 1 2.03 -5.34 -9.63
C MET A 1 1.09 -5.46 -8.45
N THR A 2 1.61 -5.54 -7.22
CA THR A 2 0.82 -5.49 -5.97
C THR A 2 1.24 -4.31 -5.12
N ARG A 3 0.31 -3.82 -4.31
CA ARG A 3 0.55 -2.75 -3.33
C ARG A 3 -0.04 -3.15 -1.99
N PHE A 4 0.61 -2.72 -0.91
CA PHE A 4 -0.01 -2.70 0.41
C PHE A 4 -0.99 -1.53 0.48
N TRP A 5 -2.11 -1.75 1.15
CA TRP A 5 -3.18 -0.77 1.27
C TRP A 5 -3.45 -0.44 2.73
N ILE A 6 -3.58 0.84 3.00
CA ILE A 6 -3.96 1.39 4.30
C ILE A 6 -4.94 2.53 4.04
N THR A 7 -6.00 2.63 4.82
CA THR A 7 -6.91 3.79 4.72
C THR A 7 -6.26 5.01 5.35
N LEU A 8 -6.76 6.20 5.00
CA LEU A 8 -6.28 7.44 5.62
C LEU A 8 -6.44 7.42 7.14
N ASP A 9 -7.60 7.01 7.64
CA ASP A 9 -7.87 6.91 9.08
C ASP A 9 -6.95 5.90 9.78
N GLN A 10 -6.69 4.76 9.16
CA GLN A 10 -5.75 3.76 9.70
C GLN A 10 -4.33 4.33 9.77
N GLY A 11 -3.89 5.06 8.74
CA GLY A 11 -2.59 5.71 8.72
C GLY A 11 -2.43 6.74 9.83
N VAL A 12 -3.42 7.62 10.00
CA VAL A 12 -3.41 8.65 11.05
C VAL A 12 -3.42 8.02 12.44
N ARG A 13 -4.29 7.04 12.70
CA ARG A 13 -4.34 6.33 13.98
C ARG A 13 -3.03 5.61 14.29
N PHE A 14 -2.43 4.97 13.28
CA PHE A 14 -1.16 4.28 13.44
C PHE A 14 -0.02 5.22 13.87
N VAL A 15 0.02 6.44 13.31
CA VAL A 15 1.00 7.47 13.71
C VAL A 15 0.78 7.90 15.16
N ILE A 16 -0.47 8.22 15.54
CA ILE A 16 -0.80 8.62 16.92
C ILE A 16 -0.44 7.51 17.92
N ASP A 17 -0.78 6.27 17.61
CA ASP A 17 -0.46 5.11 18.45
C ASP A 17 1.05 4.87 18.57
N SER A 18 1.82 5.14 17.51
CA SER A 18 3.28 5.00 17.50
C SER A 18 3.93 6.07 18.38
N ILE A 19 3.46 7.32 18.31
CA ILE A 19 3.94 8.42 19.16
C ILE A 19 3.75 8.11 20.64
N ASN A 20 2.62 7.49 21.01
CA ASN A 20 2.36 7.11 22.40
C ASN A 20 3.24 5.98 22.93
N LYS A 21 3.85 5.17 22.04
CA LYS A 21 4.63 3.98 22.39
C LYS A 21 6.13 4.16 22.22
N MET A 22 6.55 5.13 21.40
CA MET A 22 7.96 5.30 21.04
C MET A 22 8.81 5.72 22.25
N ILE A 23 10.01 5.18 22.30
CA ILE A 23 11.09 5.61 23.22
C ILE A 23 12.15 6.37 22.42
N GLY A 24 12.41 5.97 21.17
CA GLY A 24 13.29 6.66 20.22
C GLY A 24 14.14 5.68 19.40
N GLY A 25 14.16 5.88 18.07
CA GLY A 25 14.96 5.09 17.11
C GLY A 25 14.22 3.94 16.43
N GLU A 26 12.96 3.70 16.80
CA GLU A 26 12.14 2.65 16.21
C GLU A 26 11.61 3.02 14.81
N ILE A 27 11.42 2.01 13.95
CA ILE A 27 10.65 2.12 12.71
C ILE A 27 9.38 1.30 12.88
N PHE A 28 8.25 1.99 13.01
CA PHE A 28 6.95 1.36 13.14
C PHE A 28 6.41 0.97 11.76
N VAL A 29 6.16 -0.34 11.57
CA VAL A 29 5.57 -0.88 10.33
C VAL A 29 4.24 -1.54 10.65
N PRO A 30 3.12 -1.08 10.06
CA PRO A 30 1.81 -1.67 10.32
C PRO A 30 1.64 -2.98 9.55
N LYS A 31 0.92 -3.95 10.15
CA LYS A 31 0.52 -5.17 9.44
C LYS A 31 -0.70 -4.86 8.56
N ILE A 32 -0.47 -4.78 7.26
CA ILE A 32 -1.49 -4.40 6.27
C ILE A 32 -1.57 -5.40 5.12
N HIS A 33 -2.76 -5.50 4.52
CA HIS A 33 -3.01 -6.42 3.43
C HIS A 33 -2.48 -5.84 2.11
N SER A 34 -2.11 -6.72 1.19
CA SER A 34 -1.78 -6.35 -0.18
C SER A 34 -2.87 -6.78 -1.15
N MET A 35 -2.93 -6.10 -2.29
CA MET A 35 -3.88 -6.39 -3.37
C MET A 35 -3.20 -6.20 -4.72
N LYS A 36 -3.62 -6.97 -5.74
CA LYS A 36 -3.18 -6.76 -7.12
C LYS A 36 -3.88 -5.52 -7.70
N ILE A 37 -3.16 -4.71 -8.46
CA ILE A 37 -3.74 -3.53 -9.10
C ILE A 37 -4.83 -3.89 -10.12
N ILE A 38 -4.77 -5.08 -10.73
CA ILE A 38 -5.82 -5.52 -11.64
C ILE A 38 -7.16 -5.76 -10.92
N ASP A 39 -7.11 -6.26 -9.68
CA ASP A 39 -8.32 -6.50 -8.88
C ASP A 39 -8.96 -5.17 -8.49
N LEU A 40 -8.16 -4.15 -8.15
CA LEU A 40 -8.64 -2.78 -7.95
C LEU A 40 -9.29 -2.22 -9.21
N ALA A 41 -8.63 -2.35 -10.37
CA ALA A 41 -9.19 -1.85 -11.63
C ALA A 41 -10.52 -2.54 -11.97
N ASN A 42 -10.64 -3.85 -11.71
CA ASN A 42 -11.88 -4.61 -11.86
C ASN A 42 -12.96 -4.15 -10.87
N ALA A 43 -12.61 -3.85 -9.62
CA ALA A 43 -13.56 -3.39 -8.61
C ALA A 43 -14.12 -1.99 -8.92
N ILE A 44 -13.30 -1.10 -9.47
CA ILE A 44 -13.73 0.26 -9.85
C ILE A 44 -14.52 0.26 -11.16
N ALA A 45 -14.02 -0.45 -12.18
CA ALA A 45 -14.57 -0.42 -13.53
C ALA A 45 -14.52 -1.83 -14.17
N PRO A 46 -15.46 -2.72 -13.81
CA PRO A 46 -15.42 -4.12 -14.22
C PRO A 46 -15.51 -4.28 -15.74
N ASN A 47 -16.41 -3.53 -16.39
CA ASN A 47 -16.81 -3.72 -17.79
C ASN A 47 -16.04 -2.84 -18.79
N ILE A 48 -14.97 -2.16 -18.35
CA ILE A 48 -14.16 -1.30 -19.22
C ILE A 48 -12.95 -2.09 -19.74
N GLN A 49 -12.61 -1.88 -21.01
CA GLN A 49 -11.40 -2.43 -21.60
C GLN A 49 -10.16 -1.87 -20.90
N LYS A 50 -9.29 -2.76 -20.42
CA LYS A 50 -8.08 -2.40 -19.67
C LYS A 50 -6.90 -2.38 -20.63
N LYS A 51 -6.28 -1.21 -20.82
CA LYS A 51 -5.07 -1.06 -21.64
C LYS A 51 -3.82 -1.21 -20.77
N ILE A 52 -2.95 -2.15 -21.13
CA ILE A 52 -1.65 -2.31 -20.47
C ILE A 52 -0.67 -1.32 -21.10
N ILE A 53 -0.19 -0.35 -20.33
CA ILE A 53 0.74 0.70 -20.78
C ILE A 53 2.22 0.37 -20.54
N GLY A 54 2.52 -0.70 -19.81
CA GLY A 54 3.87 -1.08 -19.39
C GLY A 54 4.28 -0.48 -18.04
N ILE A 55 5.50 -0.83 -17.60
CA ILE A 55 6.08 -0.35 -16.35
C ILE A 55 6.75 1.01 -16.56
N ARG A 56 6.53 1.95 -15.63
CA ARG A 56 7.17 3.27 -15.68
C ARG A 56 8.60 3.21 -15.15
N PRO A 57 9.52 4.08 -15.60
CA PRO A 57 10.89 4.13 -15.08
C PRO A 57 10.91 4.29 -13.55
N GLY A 58 11.65 3.41 -12.87
CA GLY A 58 11.78 3.42 -11.41
C GLY A 58 10.62 2.74 -10.63
N GLU A 59 9.61 2.22 -11.31
CA GLU A 59 8.48 1.56 -10.64
C GLU A 59 8.83 0.13 -10.18
N LYS A 60 8.45 -0.22 -8.94
CA LYS A 60 8.57 -1.59 -8.41
C LYS A 60 7.33 -2.44 -8.71
N LEU A 61 7.54 -3.73 -9.02
CA LEU A 61 6.44 -4.68 -9.21
C LEU A 61 5.73 -5.04 -7.89
N HIS A 62 6.50 -5.18 -6.81
CA HIS A 62 6.02 -5.51 -5.47
C HIS A 62 6.77 -4.64 -4.46
N GLU A 63 6.05 -4.22 -3.42
CA GLU A 63 6.64 -3.43 -2.34
C GLU A 63 7.17 -4.33 -1.23
N ILE A 64 8.11 -3.80 -0.46
CA ILE A 64 8.75 -4.46 0.69
C ILE A 64 8.63 -3.48 1.86
N LEU A 65 8.10 -3.95 3.00
CA LEU A 65 7.97 -3.11 4.19
C LEU A 65 9.14 -3.26 5.16
N LEU A 66 9.75 -4.46 5.21
CA LEU A 66 10.86 -4.81 6.09
C LEU A 66 11.86 -5.64 5.29
N THR A 67 13.15 -5.35 5.45
CA THR A 67 14.28 -6.06 4.81
C THR A 67 15.01 -6.94 5.79
#